data_AF-A0A512AXD7-F1
#
_entry.id   AF-A0A512AXD7-F1
#
_cell.length_a   1.000
_cell.length_b   1.000
_cell.length_c   1.000
_cell.angle_alpha   90.00
_cell.angle_beta   90.00
_cell.angle_gamma   90.00
#
_symmetry.space_group_name_H-M   'P 1'
#
loop_
_entity.id
_entity.type
_entity.pdbx_description
1 polymer ?
#
loop_
_entity_poly.entity_id
_entity_poly.type
_entity_poly.pdbx_seq_one_letter_code
_entity_poly.pdbx_strand_id
1 'polypeptide(L)'
;MLPHLKHFPVNWIDGMKISKAHFLQQENALSDQIRDVAGMQMNAYSYGLLPQSSSTKQPLDIQLNFDHSGYVKVKVIECRAVTPGGVRIEITHQTQPVEASLQIQEMRAQAYELILVADPFTRVPMGQPDPEETPKRPPHTITNYRLEILPYPQTYHPEFSVFQLSIGRLRVEGELVKLSEHYIPPCMQVSSYPRMLAIYNRLLQQLNNAEIAATEVIQKMLSKPNPTNVDNGILAVAQQTMIFLANGMDTFRLIYHQQPPLLMVEYFVRWARVISLTLNTLLRKDREDLLNYLHAWFELAPREFENLLRGLLTLEYAHNESQEALSKVEYFADKMVQLLQKLGEMQHSGNFAEKPKVFGWLVVHTAGRPKQSYAIPEKNLVLGREEFGQLTCDIPLTGDLSISRRHARLNVLDLGNNLDFSITDLNSANGIYIHDTQTRLKANQTFSLVDGDTFQVGKTNLVLCRFGETNSEAEAIQRVTSMKMYPVVDLIPQLI
;
A
#
# COMPACT_ATOMS: atom_id res chain seq x y z
N MET A 1 19.79 -24.31 14.78
CA MET A 1 20.71 -25.47 14.69
C MET A 1 20.44 -26.35 15.89
N LEU A 2 20.16 -27.64 15.70
CA LEU A 2 19.87 -28.55 16.81
C LEU A 2 21.16 -28.75 17.64
N PRO A 3 21.15 -28.49 18.95
CA PRO A 3 22.34 -28.69 19.77
C PRO A 3 22.70 -30.17 19.90
N HIS A 4 24.00 -30.49 19.94
CA HIS A 4 24.47 -31.84 20.22
C HIS A 4 23.96 -32.34 21.59
N LEU A 5 23.71 -33.64 21.67
CA LEU A 5 23.48 -34.32 22.94
C LEU A 5 24.70 -34.16 23.86
N LYS A 6 24.46 -33.79 25.11
CA LYS A 6 25.46 -33.62 26.16
C LYS A 6 25.30 -34.64 27.29
N HIS A 7 24.11 -35.21 27.46
CA HIS A 7 23.81 -36.17 28.51
C HIS A 7 23.45 -37.55 27.92
N PHE A 8 24.11 -38.59 28.44
CA PHE A 8 23.98 -39.96 27.94
C PHE A 8 23.44 -40.90 29.04
N PRO A 9 22.64 -41.92 28.65
CA PRO A 9 22.09 -42.89 29.58
C PRO A 9 23.17 -43.56 30.43
N VAL A 10 22.81 -43.93 31.66
CA VAL A 10 23.67 -44.71 32.55
C VAL A 10 23.81 -46.12 31.98
N ASN A 11 25.05 -46.60 31.87
CA ASN A 11 25.33 -47.99 31.54
C ASN A 11 25.18 -48.87 32.80
N TRP A 12 24.00 -49.45 32.99
CA TRP A 12 23.70 -50.31 34.14
C TRP A 12 24.34 -51.68 33.99
N ILE A 13 25.02 -52.14 35.03
CA ILE A 13 25.62 -53.48 35.11
C ILE A 13 25.25 -54.16 36.43
N ASP A 14 25.11 -55.49 36.40
CA ASP A 14 24.78 -56.26 37.61
C ASP A 14 25.83 -56.07 38.71
N GLY A 15 25.37 -55.90 39.94
CA GLY A 15 26.23 -55.64 41.11
C GLY A 15 26.75 -54.21 41.25
N MET A 16 26.37 -53.28 40.36
CA MET A 16 26.73 -51.87 40.44
C MET A 16 26.11 -51.19 41.68
N LYS A 17 26.93 -50.41 42.41
CA LYS A 17 26.43 -49.59 43.54
C LYS A 17 25.68 -48.36 43.02
N ILE A 18 24.40 -48.25 43.36
CA ILE A 18 23.51 -47.17 42.91
C ILE A 18 23.65 -45.93 43.82
N SER A 19 23.58 -44.75 43.22
CA SER A 19 23.68 -43.47 43.93
C SER A 19 22.75 -42.43 43.29
N LYS A 20 22.50 -41.32 43.99
CA LYS A 20 21.75 -40.16 43.47
C LYS A 20 22.31 -39.68 42.12
N ALA A 21 23.62 -39.73 41.93
CA ALA A 21 24.25 -39.27 40.70
C ALA A 21 23.80 -40.06 39.47
N HIS A 22 23.63 -41.38 39.59
CA HIS A 22 23.15 -42.22 38.49
C HIS A 22 21.71 -41.86 38.10
N PHE A 23 20.83 -41.59 39.07
CA PHE A 23 19.47 -41.14 38.77
C PHE A 23 19.44 -39.78 38.07
N LEU A 24 20.21 -38.80 38.56
CA LEU A 24 20.31 -37.49 37.93
C LEU A 24 20.89 -37.57 36.51
N GLN A 25 21.90 -38.41 36.28
CA GLN A 25 22.47 -38.62 34.95
C GLN A 25 21.44 -39.23 34.01
N GLN A 26 20.76 -40.30 34.43
CA GLN A 26 19.74 -40.97 33.63
C GLN A 26 18.59 -40.01 33.27
N GLU A 27 18.15 -39.21 34.24
CA GLU A 27 17.08 -38.24 34.05
C GLU A 27 17.51 -37.09 33.12
N ASN A 28 18.74 -36.58 33.26
CA ASN A 28 19.27 -35.58 32.33
C ASN A 28 19.41 -36.13 30.91
N ALA A 29 19.83 -37.39 30.76
CA ALA A 29 19.90 -38.05 29.46
C ALA A 29 18.51 -38.17 28.82
N LEU A 30 17.49 -38.52 29.61
CA LEU A 30 16.10 -38.55 29.14
C LEU A 30 15.59 -37.15 28.75
N SER A 31 15.84 -36.12 29.57
CA SER A 31 15.49 -34.74 29.24
C SER A 31 16.17 -34.26 27.95
N ASP A 32 17.46 -34.60 27.77
CA ASP A 32 18.23 -34.26 26.58
C ASP A 32 17.64 -34.92 25.33
N GLN A 33 17.29 -36.22 25.41
CA GLN A 33 16.63 -36.96 24.34
C GLN A 33 15.24 -36.42 24.00
N ILE A 34 14.40 -36.10 24.99
CA ILE A 34 13.06 -35.54 24.76
C ILE A 34 13.16 -34.18 24.06
N ARG A 35 14.05 -33.32 24.56
CA ARG A 35 14.35 -32.03 23.94
C ARG A 35 14.85 -32.22 22.51
N ASP A 36 15.75 -33.18 22.28
CA ASP A 36 16.30 -33.48 20.96
C ASP A 36 15.22 -33.88 19.96
N VAL A 37 14.33 -34.80 20.34
CA VAL A 37 13.19 -35.22 19.50
C VAL A 37 12.27 -34.04 19.17
N ALA A 38 11.98 -33.17 20.14
CA ALA A 38 11.20 -31.96 19.89
C ALA A 38 11.93 -31.00 18.94
N GLY A 39 13.22 -30.78 19.15
CA GLY A 39 14.05 -29.91 18.31
C GLY A 39 14.25 -30.44 16.88
N MET A 40 14.24 -31.76 16.66
CA MET A 40 14.32 -32.36 15.32
C MET A 40 13.15 -31.95 14.41
N GLN A 41 11.98 -31.68 15.00
CA GLN A 41 10.79 -31.23 14.27
C GLN A 41 10.77 -29.70 14.06
N MET A 42 11.79 -28.99 14.57
CA MET A 42 11.87 -27.55 14.49
C MET A 42 12.73 -27.06 13.33
N ASN A 43 12.33 -25.93 12.78
CA ASN A 43 13.13 -25.14 11.86
C ASN A 43 13.23 -23.70 12.38
N ALA A 44 13.82 -22.81 11.58
CA ALA A 44 14.04 -21.41 11.96
C ALA A 44 12.75 -20.61 12.25
N TYR A 45 11.57 -21.19 11.99
CA TYR A 45 10.28 -20.50 12.03
C TYR A 45 9.18 -21.29 12.76
N SER A 46 9.50 -22.44 13.36
CA SER A 46 8.51 -23.32 14.02
C SER A 46 8.78 -23.48 15.53
N TYR A 47 9.25 -22.42 16.18
CA TYR A 47 9.43 -22.31 17.62
C TYR A 47 8.61 -21.15 18.19
N GLY A 48 8.60 -20.98 19.51
CA GLY A 48 7.95 -19.87 20.20
C GLY A 48 6.66 -20.28 20.91
N LEU A 49 5.72 -19.34 21.02
CA LEU A 49 4.45 -19.56 21.71
C LEU A 49 3.67 -20.71 21.06
N LEU A 50 3.01 -21.51 21.90
CA LEU A 50 2.21 -22.66 21.47
C LEU A 50 0.71 -22.30 21.36
N PRO A 51 -0.05 -23.00 20.50
CA PRO A 51 -1.50 -22.84 20.43
C PRO A 51 -2.15 -23.25 21.75
N GLN A 52 -3.22 -22.56 22.12
CA GLN A 52 -3.95 -22.86 23.33
C GLN A 52 -5.10 -23.82 23.09
N SER A 53 -5.35 -24.69 24.06
CA SER A 53 -6.50 -25.60 24.07
C SER A 53 -7.79 -24.94 24.55
N SER A 54 -7.75 -23.74 25.14
CA SER A 54 -8.90 -23.04 25.70
C SER A 54 -8.82 -21.54 25.37
N SER A 55 -9.93 -20.95 24.94
CA SER A 55 -10.03 -19.58 24.44
C SER A 55 -9.97 -18.48 25.50
N THR A 56 -9.92 -18.81 26.80
CA THR A 56 -10.12 -17.83 27.88
C THR A 56 -8.86 -17.35 28.58
N LYS A 57 -7.69 -17.94 28.32
CA LYS A 57 -6.40 -17.52 28.93
C LYS A 57 -5.48 -16.97 27.87
N GLN A 58 -4.61 -16.00 28.17
CA GLN A 58 -3.59 -15.56 27.19
C GLN A 58 -2.37 -16.49 27.22
N PRO A 59 -1.72 -16.78 26.08
CA PRO A 59 -0.59 -17.74 26.01
C PRO A 59 0.70 -17.20 26.62
N LEU A 60 0.70 -15.90 26.86
CA LEU A 60 1.77 -15.13 27.46
C LEU A 60 1.14 -14.00 28.27
N ASP A 61 1.49 -13.90 29.56
CA ASP A 61 1.11 -12.81 30.47
C ASP A 61 2.38 -12.24 31.12
N ILE A 62 2.66 -10.97 30.82
CA ILE A 62 3.81 -10.21 31.32
C ILE A 62 3.28 -8.99 32.08
N GLN A 63 3.64 -8.89 33.35
CA GLN A 63 3.34 -7.75 34.20
C GLN A 63 4.57 -6.87 34.41
N LEU A 64 4.36 -5.56 34.31
CA LEU A 64 5.35 -4.53 34.61
C LEU A 64 4.96 -3.83 35.91
N ASN A 65 5.86 -3.81 36.88
CA ASN A 65 5.72 -3.11 38.14
C ASN A 65 6.89 -2.15 38.35
N PHE A 66 6.62 -1.02 39.01
CA PHE A 66 7.63 -0.02 39.34
C PHE A 66 7.82 0.04 40.85
N ASP A 67 9.08 0.00 41.26
CA ASP A 67 9.49 0.10 42.66
C ASP A 67 9.79 1.56 43.01
N HIS A 68 9.47 1.99 44.24
CA HIS A 68 9.83 3.32 44.77
C HIS A 68 11.34 3.63 44.73
N SER A 69 12.18 2.60 44.59
CA SER A 69 13.64 2.64 44.49
C SER A 69 14.14 2.83 43.05
N GLY A 70 13.26 3.07 42.07
CA GLY A 70 13.63 3.35 40.68
C GLY A 70 13.94 2.11 39.82
N TYR A 71 13.43 0.94 40.22
CA TYR A 71 13.55 -0.29 39.43
C TYR A 71 12.29 -0.53 38.61
N VAL A 72 12.48 -0.99 37.37
CA VAL A 72 11.45 -1.69 36.62
C VAL A 72 11.54 -3.19 36.96
N LYS A 73 10.43 -3.77 37.43
CA LYS A 73 10.28 -5.20 37.71
C LYS A 73 9.36 -5.81 36.66
N VAL A 74 9.87 -6.81 35.95
CA VAL A 74 9.12 -7.56 34.95
C VAL A 74 8.82 -8.94 35.54
N LYS A 75 7.55 -9.35 35.48
CA LYS A 75 7.07 -10.65 35.94
C LYS A 75 6.37 -11.40 34.81
N VAL A 76 6.77 -12.63 34.55
CA VAL A 76 6.10 -13.56 33.63
C VAL A 76 5.24 -14.51 34.45
N ILE A 77 3.92 -14.48 34.24
CA ILE A 77 2.94 -15.26 35.03
C ILE A 77 2.44 -16.47 34.25
N GLU A 78 2.28 -16.30 32.95
CA GLU A 78 1.87 -17.36 32.04
C GLU A 78 2.79 -17.28 30.82
N CYS A 79 3.37 -18.40 30.43
CA CYS A 79 4.10 -18.54 29.17
C CYS A 79 4.14 -20.00 28.80
N ARG A 80 3.47 -20.35 27.70
CA ARG A 80 3.48 -21.69 27.13
C ARG A 80 4.13 -21.63 25.77
N ALA A 81 5.38 -22.07 25.73
CA ALA A 81 6.21 -21.94 24.55
C ALA A 81 7.13 -23.13 24.37
N VAL A 82 7.88 -23.10 23.27
CA VAL A 82 9.01 -23.99 23.03
C VAL A 82 10.17 -23.21 22.44
N THR A 83 11.37 -23.43 22.96
CA THR A 83 12.59 -22.73 22.49
C THR A 83 13.08 -23.29 21.15
N PRO A 84 13.96 -22.60 20.40
CA PRO A 84 14.52 -23.12 19.15
C PRO A 84 15.26 -24.46 19.28
N GLY A 85 15.74 -24.77 20.48
CA GLY A 85 16.43 -26.00 20.82
C GLY A 85 15.51 -27.14 21.26
N GLY A 86 14.18 -26.94 21.26
CA GLY A 86 13.22 -27.98 21.62
C GLY A 86 12.84 -28.04 23.11
N VAL A 87 13.24 -27.07 23.93
CA VAL A 87 12.88 -27.04 25.36
C VAL A 87 11.46 -26.51 25.54
N ARG A 88 10.59 -27.31 26.18
CA ARG A 88 9.24 -26.88 26.55
C ARG A 88 9.29 -25.90 27.71
N ILE A 89 8.65 -24.75 27.54
CA ILE A 89 8.40 -23.76 28.58
C ILE A 89 6.95 -23.90 29.04
N GLU A 90 6.75 -24.20 30.31
CA GLU A 90 5.44 -24.29 30.96
C GLU A 90 5.46 -23.44 32.24
N ILE A 91 5.18 -22.14 32.07
CA ILE A 91 4.94 -21.20 33.17
C ILE A 91 3.44 -20.96 33.19
N THR A 92 2.82 -21.21 34.35
CA THR A 92 1.38 -21.02 34.57
C THR A 92 1.13 -20.35 35.91
N HIS A 93 -0.11 -19.90 36.15
CA HIS A 93 -0.53 -19.41 37.47
C HIS A 93 -0.30 -20.38 38.66
N GLN A 94 -0.07 -21.68 38.39
CA GLN A 94 0.25 -22.68 39.42
C GLN A 94 1.76 -22.77 39.72
N THR A 95 2.59 -22.22 38.84
CA THR A 95 4.05 -22.15 39.01
C THR A 95 4.46 -20.82 39.62
N GLN A 96 5.66 -20.76 40.20
CA GLN A 96 6.20 -19.48 40.64
C GLN A 96 6.48 -18.59 39.41
N PRO A 97 6.07 -17.30 39.44
CA PRO A 97 6.37 -16.38 38.35
C PRO A 97 7.88 -16.20 38.15
N VAL A 98 8.30 -15.96 36.91
CA VAL A 98 9.70 -15.68 36.57
C VAL A 98 9.88 -14.17 36.53
N GLU A 99 10.84 -13.65 37.28
CA GLU A 99 11.01 -12.21 37.47
C GLU A 99 12.42 -11.74 37.09
N ALA A 100 12.51 -10.50 36.61
CA ALA A 100 13.75 -9.76 36.43
C ALA A 100 13.55 -8.29 36.79
N SER A 101 14.61 -7.63 37.23
CA SER A 101 14.58 -6.21 37.56
C SER A 101 15.80 -5.48 37.01
N LEU A 102 15.60 -4.26 36.54
CA LEU A 102 16.66 -3.37 36.05
C LEU A 102 16.44 -1.97 36.63
N GLN A 103 17.51 -1.27 36.98
CA GLN A 103 17.39 0.14 37.38
C GLN A 103 17.06 1.00 36.16
N ILE A 104 16.06 1.88 36.28
CA ILE A 104 15.66 2.77 35.18
C ILE A 104 16.84 3.67 34.76
N GLN A 105 17.69 4.07 35.71
CA GLN A 105 18.89 4.88 35.43
C GLN A 105 19.97 4.14 34.61
N GLU A 106 19.98 2.81 34.67
CA GLU A 106 20.88 1.98 33.84
C GLU A 106 20.33 1.81 32.42
N MET A 107 19.07 2.19 32.18
CA MET A 107 18.41 2.03 30.88
C MET A 107 18.86 3.10 29.88
N ARG A 108 19.99 2.87 29.20
CA ARG A 108 20.57 3.79 28.20
C ARG A 108 20.03 3.63 26.77
N ALA A 109 19.55 2.44 26.40
CA ALA A 109 18.94 2.19 25.10
C ALA A 109 17.46 2.65 25.03
N GLN A 110 16.97 2.92 23.82
CA GLN A 110 15.56 3.28 23.59
C GLN A 110 14.60 2.09 23.73
N ALA A 111 15.12 0.87 23.61
CA ALA A 111 14.36 -0.36 23.74
C ALA A 111 15.17 -1.45 24.42
N TYR A 112 14.47 -2.35 25.11
CA TYR A 112 15.03 -3.54 25.76
C TYR A 112 14.22 -4.76 25.38
N GLU A 113 14.87 -5.89 25.21
CA GLU A 113 14.26 -7.17 24.93
C GLU A 113 14.12 -7.99 26.20
N LEU A 114 12.99 -8.68 26.32
CA LEU A 114 12.71 -9.63 27.40
C LEU A 114 13.01 -11.03 26.89
N ILE A 115 14.09 -11.63 27.39
CA ILE A 115 14.53 -12.96 27.01
C ILE A 115 14.26 -13.95 28.13
N LEU A 116 13.45 -14.96 27.84
CA LEU A 116 13.21 -16.08 28.73
C LEU A 116 14.18 -17.21 28.40
N VAL A 117 14.97 -17.61 29.39
CA VAL A 117 15.93 -18.71 29.31
C VAL A 117 15.36 -19.92 30.05
N ALA A 118 15.34 -21.08 29.40
CA ALA A 118 14.87 -22.34 29.99
C ALA A 118 16.01 -23.36 30.03
N ASP A 119 16.49 -23.69 31.23
CA ASP A 119 17.54 -24.69 31.43
C ASP A 119 16.93 -26.07 31.71
N PRO A 120 16.93 -27.01 30.73
CA PRO A 120 16.28 -28.32 30.88
C PRO A 120 17.02 -29.27 31.84
N PHE A 121 18.22 -28.93 32.30
CA PHE A 121 19.06 -29.80 33.13
C PHE A 121 19.10 -29.36 34.60
N THR A 122 18.67 -28.14 34.89
CA THR A 122 18.55 -27.62 36.25
C THR A 122 17.10 -27.68 36.73
N ARG A 123 16.89 -28.31 37.88
CA ARG A 123 15.57 -28.53 38.48
C ARG A 123 15.36 -27.61 39.66
N VAL A 124 14.19 -26.98 39.73
CA VAL A 124 13.75 -26.15 40.85
C VAL A 124 12.63 -26.86 41.61
N PRO A 125 12.71 -27.01 42.95
CA PRO A 125 11.65 -27.60 43.75
C PRO A 125 10.31 -26.86 43.60
N MET A 126 9.20 -27.60 43.52
CA MET A 126 7.85 -27.06 43.32
C MET A 126 6.80 -27.86 44.09
N GLY A 127 5.72 -27.19 44.47
CA GLY A 127 4.59 -27.77 45.19
C GLY A 127 4.65 -27.49 46.69
N GLN A 128 3.48 -27.56 47.33
CA GLN A 128 3.38 -27.41 48.78
C GLN A 128 3.94 -28.67 49.47
N PRO A 129 4.86 -28.54 50.44
CA PRO A 129 5.34 -29.68 51.21
C PRO A 129 4.21 -30.38 51.95
N ASP A 130 4.19 -31.71 51.88
CA ASP A 130 3.24 -32.51 52.64
C ASP A 130 3.56 -32.39 54.15
N PRO A 131 2.60 -31.94 55.00
CA PRO A 131 2.82 -31.84 56.44
C PRO A 131 3.22 -33.18 57.10
N GLU A 132 2.81 -34.31 56.53
CA GLU A 132 3.07 -35.66 57.04
C GLU A 132 4.41 -36.24 56.52
N GLU A 133 5.02 -35.65 55.49
CA GLU A 133 6.31 -36.09 54.97
C GLU A 133 7.47 -35.64 55.88
N THR A 134 8.39 -36.55 56.18
CA THR A 134 9.61 -36.25 56.94
C THR A 134 10.86 -36.75 56.19
N PRO A 135 11.82 -35.86 55.83
CA PRO A 135 11.79 -34.41 56.02
C PRO A 135 10.81 -33.73 55.05
N LYS A 136 10.17 -32.65 55.52
CA LYS A 136 9.28 -31.83 54.69
C LYS A 136 10.04 -31.29 53.49
N ARG A 137 9.54 -31.55 52.28
CA ARG A 137 10.10 -31.05 51.03
C ARG A 137 9.00 -30.79 50.00
N PRO A 138 9.24 -29.93 49.01
CA PRO A 138 8.36 -29.85 47.85
C PRO A 138 8.29 -31.21 47.11
N PRO A 139 7.10 -31.69 46.75
CA PRO A 139 6.92 -33.02 46.15
C PRO A 139 7.35 -33.09 44.68
N HIS A 140 7.45 -31.95 43.97
CA HIS A 140 7.70 -31.89 42.54
C HIS A 140 8.93 -31.06 42.22
N THR A 141 9.35 -31.10 40.95
CA THR A 141 10.34 -30.16 40.40
C THR A 141 9.86 -29.63 39.05
N ILE A 142 10.36 -28.46 38.68
CA ILE A 142 10.17 -27.84 37.37
C ILE A 142 11.52 -27.45 36.77
N THR A 143 11.52 -27.19 35.46
CA THR A 143 12.65 -26.58 34.73
C THR A 143 13.02 -25.23 35.36
N ASN A 144 14.31 -24.94 35.46
CA ASN A 144 14.79 -23.64 35.88
C ASN A 144 14.57 -22.60 34.77
N TYR A 145 13.80 -21.57 35.05
CA TYR A 145 13.55 -20.45 34.15
C TYR A 145 14.21 -19.18 34.68
N ARG A 146 14.84 -18.42 33.78
CA ARG A 146 15.43 -17.11 34.09
C ARG A 146 14.93 -16.08 33.08
N LEU A 147 14.57 -14.90 33.57
CA LEU A 147 14.23 -13.76 32.72
C LEU A 147 15.43 -12.81 32.66
N GLU A 148 15.73 -12.32 31.46
CA GLU A 148 16.78 -11.34 31.22
C GLU A 148 16.18 -10.11 30.52
N ILE A 149 16.64 -8.92 30.93
CA ILE A 149 16.27 -7.63 30.33
C ILE A 149 17.54 -7.08 29.68
N LEU A 150 17.59 -7.08 28.36
CA LEU A 150 18.81 -6.76 27.61
C LEU A 150 18.57 -5.62 26.61
N PRO A 151 19.53 -4.70 26.38
CA PRO A 151 19.39 -3.62 25.41
C PRO A 151 19.10 -4.14 23.99
N TYR A 152 18.26 -3.43 23.22
CA TYR A 152 17.97 -3.75 21.82
C TYR A 152 18.54 -2.68 20.87
N PRO A 153 19.14 -3.05 19.71
CA PRO A 153 19.32 -4.41 19.18
C PRO A 153 20.50 -5.15 19.83
N GLN A 154 20.40 -6.49 19.91
CA GLN A 154 21.48 -7.36 20.42
C GLN A 154 22.32 -7.97 19.30
N THR A 155 23.59 -8.23 19.60
CA THR A 155 24.43 -9.13 18.79
C THR A 155 24.11 -10.57 19.19
N TYR A 156 23.30 -11.28 18.40
CA TYR A 156 22.96 -12.67 18.69
C TYR A 156 24.20 -13.58 18.64
N HIS A 157 24.45 -14.34 19.70
CA HIS A 157 25.39 -15.46 19.70
C HIS A 157 24.63 -16.79 19.47
N PRO A 158 24.78 -17.44 18.30
CA PRO A 158 23.99 -18.62 17.94
C PRO A 158 24.11 -19.82 18.89
N GLU A 159 25.23 -19.94 19.60
CA GLU A 159 25.50 -21.07 20.49
C GLU A 159 24.73 -21.02 21.82
N PHE A 160 24.34 -19.81 22.27
CA PHE A 160 23.60 -19.61 23.52
C PHE A 160 22.10 -19.40 23.30
N SER A 161 21.67 -19.21 22.04
CA SER A 161 20.29 -18.84 21.70
C SER A 161 19.30 -20.01 21.66
N VAL A 162 19.76 -21.27 21.71
CA VAL A 162 18.87 -22.43 21.50
C VAL A 162 17.91 -22.66 22.67
N PHE A 163 18.25 -22.23 23.88
CA PHE A 163 17.40 -22.37 25.07
C PHE A 163 16.74 -21.05 25.50
N GLN A 164 16.76 -20.07 24.61
CA GLN A 164 16.28 -18.72 24.87
C GLN A 164 15.09 -18.41 23.97
N LEU A 165 14.19 -17.57 24.45
CA LEU A 165 13.04 -17.09 23.70
C LEU A 165 12.77 -15.63 24.01
N SER A 166 12.70 -14.81 22.96
CA SER A 166 12.30 -13.40 23.07
C SER A 166 10.79 -13.30 23.26
N ILE A 167 10.35 -12.96 24.47
CA ILE A 167 8.93 -12.95 24.85
C ILE A 167 8.31 -11.55 24.87
N GLY A 168 9.11 -10.49 24.83
CA GLY A 168 8.58 -9.12 24.89
C GLY A 168 9.62 -8.07 24.57
N ARG A 169 9.16 -6.82 24.39
CA ARG A 169 10.02 -5.65 24.20
C ARG A 169 9.54 -4.51 25.09
N LEU A 170 10.44 -3.91 25.85
CA LEU A 170 10.21 -2.66 26.56
C LEU A 170 10.62 -1.49 25.67
N ARG A 171 9.88 -0.37 25.75
CA ARG A 171 10.25 0.93 25.18
C ARG A 171 10.51 1.92 26.29
N VAL A 172 11.51 2.76 26.10
CA VAL A 172 11.90 3.83 27.01
C VAL A 172 11.60 5.17 26.34
N GLU A 173 10.63 5.90 26.90
CA GLU A 173 10.18 7.21 26.43
C GLU A 173 10.44 8.25 27.53
N GLY A 174 11.65 8.82 27.54
CA GLY A 174 12.12 9.64 28.67
C GLY A 174 12.33 8.77 29.91
N GLU A 175 11.63 9.07 31.00
CA GLU A 175 11.63 8.25 32.23
C GLU A 175 10.56 7.15 32.23
N LEU A 176 9.70 7.12 31.21
CA LEU A 176 8.59 6.18 31.14
C LEU A 176 9.01 4.89 30.43
N VAL A 177 8.91 3.77 31.13
CA VAL A 177 9.14 2.44 30.56
C VAL A 177 7.80 1.74 30.33
N LYS A 178 7.58 1.18 29.14
CA LYS A 178 6.33 0.46 28.79
C LYS A 178 6.61 -0.82 28.03
N LEU A 179 5.71 -1.79 28.16
CA LEU A 179 5.70 -2.95 27.27
C LEU A 179 5.23 -2.49 25.87
N SER A 180 5.96 -2.87 24.84
CA SER A 180 5.63 -2.57 23.45
C SER A 180 4.46 -3.41 23.00
N GLU A 181 3.27 -2.81 22.89
CA GLU A 181 2.09 -3.48 22.35
C GLU A 181 2.30 -3.98 20.92
N HIS A 182 3.19 -3.32 20.15
CA HIS A 182 3.53 -3.67 18.77
C HIS A 182 4.39 -4.91 18.62
N TYR A 183 5.02 -5.37 19.69
CA TYR A 183 5.90 -6.53 19.60
C TYR A 183 5.07 -7.82 19.50
N ILE A 184 5.39 -8.67 18.53
CA ILE A 184 4.81 -10.00 18.41
C ILE A 184 5.92 -11.02 18.69
N PRO A 185 5.82 -11.81 19.78
CA PRO A 185 6.76 -12.88 20.06
C PRO A 185 6.79 -13.93 18.94
N PRO A 186 7.87 -14.72 18.81
CA PRO A 186 7.88 -15.92 17.98
C PRO A 186 6.69 -16.80 18.31
N CYS A 187 6.04 -17.31 17.28
CA CYS A 187 4.83 -18.13 17.38
C CYS A 187 5.01 -19.38 16.54
N MET A 188 4.81 -20.55 17.15
CA MET A 188 4.88 -21.82 16.41
C MET A 188 3.75 -21.91 15.37
N GLN A 189 2.59 -21.34 15.70
CA GLN A 189 1.44 -21.24 14.80
C GLN A 189 0.86 -19.83 14.83
N VAL A 190 0.23 -19.40 13.74
CA VAL A 190 -0.50 -18.11 13.67
C VAL A 190 -1.52 -17.94 14.81
N SER A 191 -2.21 -19.03 15.19
CA SER A 191 -3.18 -19.05 16.30
C SER A 191 -2.55 -19.03 17.70
N SER A 192 -1.22 -19.09 17.82
CA SER A 192 -0.53 -19.16 19.13
C SER A 192 -0.49 -17.83 19.88
N TYR A 193 -0.88 -16.72 19.27
CA TYR A 193 -0.91 -15.41 19.92
C TYR A 193 -2.10 -14.57 19.42
N PRO A 194 -2.89 -13.92 20.31
CA PRO A 194 -4.11 -13.22 19.92
C PRO A 194 -3.91 -12.14 18.85
N ARG A 195 -2.82 -11.36 18.94
CA ARG A 195 -2.50 -10.31 17.96
C ARG A 195 -2.16 -10.89 16.59
N MET A 196 -1.44 -12.02 16.56
CA MET A 196 -1.12 -12.73 15.32
C MET A 196 -2.39 -13.27 14.65
N LEU A 197 -3.29 -13.86 15.45
CA LEU A 197 -4.59 -14.34 14.97
C LEU A 197 -5.49 -13.19 14.47
N ALA A 198 -5.45 -12.03 15.13
CA ALA A 198 -6.17 -10.85 14.67
C ALA A 198 -5.68 -10.35 13.31
N ILE A 199 -4.35 -10.34 13.09
CA ILE A 199 -3.76 -10.00 11.78
C ILE A 199 -4.21 -11.02 10.73
N TYR A 200 -4.15 -12.32 11.03
CA TYR A 200 -4.65 -13.36 10.13
C TYR A 200 -6.11 -13.14 9.72
N ASN A 201 -7.00 -12.85 10.68
CA ASN A 201 -8.41 -12.61 10.40
C ASN A 201 -8.61 -11.36 9.51
N ARG A 202 -7.86 -10.29 9.76
CA ARG A 202 -7.86 -9.09 8.91
C ARG A 202 -7.39 -9.40 7.50
N LEU A 203 -6.30 -10.16 7.36
CA LEU A 203 -5.77 -10.57 6.06
C LEU A 203 -6.75 -11.47 5.31
N LEU A 204 -7.41 -12.41 5.98
CA LEU A 204 -8.47 -13.23 5.39
C LEU A 204 -9.63 -12.37 4.88
N GLN A 205 -10.04 -11.36 5.66
CA GLN A 205 -11.04 -10.39 5.21
C GLN A 205 -10.58 -9.62 3.97
N GLN A 206 -9.32 -9.17 3.92
CA GLN A 206 -8.76 -8.51 2.73
C GLN A 206 -8.76 -9.43 1.51
N LEU A 207 -8.46 -10.73 1.67
CA LEU A 207 -8.54 -11.69 0.56
C LEU A 207 -9.97 -11.86 0.04
N ASN A 208 -10.97 -11.95 0.92
CA ASN A 208 -12.39 -11.96 0.52
C ASN A 208 -12.78 -10.68 -0.23
N ASN A 209 -12.35 -9.52 0.28
CA ASN A 209 -12.62 -8.24 -0.38
C ASN A 209 -11.94 -8.15 -1.75
N ALA A 210 -10.72 -8.69 -1.89
CA ALA A 210 -10.00 -8.76 -3.15
C ALA A 210 -10.74 -9.64 -4.17
N GLU A 211 -11.32 -10.76 -3.75
CA GLU A 211 -12.10 -11.64 -4.62
C GLU A 211 -13.34 -10.95 -5.19
N ILE A 212 -14.10 -10.26 -4.34
CA ILE A 212 -15.28 -9.49 -4.75
C ILE A 212 -14.85 -8.37 -5.71
N ALA A 213 -13.88 -7.55 -5.31
CA ALA A 213 -13.42 -6.41 -6.10
C ALA A 213 -12.81 -6.84 -7.45
N ALA A 214 -12.01 -7.92 -7.48
CA ALA A 214 -11.48 -8.45 -8.74
C ALA A 214 -12.59 -8.93 -9.67
N THR A 215 -13.64 -9.55 -9.14
CA THR A 215 -14.80 -10.00 -9.93
C THR A 215 -15.52 -8.82 -10.59
N GLU A 216 -15.78 -7.76 -9.84
CA GLU A 216 -16.41 -6.55 -10.35
C GLU A 216 -15.57 -5.88 -11.45
N VAL A 217 -14.25 -5.78 -11.22
CA VAL A 217 -13.30 -5.24 -12.22
C VAL A 217 -13.34 -6.08 -13.49
N ILE A 218 -13.30 -7.41 -13.40
CA ILE A 218 -13.32 -8.29 -14.56
C ILE A 218 -14.62 -8.14 -15.36
N GLN A 219 -15.78 -8.22 -14.70
CA GLN A 219 -17.09 -8.06 -15.36
C GLN A 219 -17.19 -6.72 -16.10
N LYS A 220 -16.67 -5.67 -15.45
CA LYS A 220 -16.65 -4.32 -16.02
C LYS A 220 -15.71 -4.20 -17.21
N MET A 221 -14.50 -4.74 -17.14
CA MET A 221 -13.56 -4.68 -18.27
C MET A 221 -14.06 -5.52 -19.46
N LEU A 222 -14.68 -6.67 -19.21
CA LEU A 222 -15.25 -7.52 -20.27
C LEU A 222 -16.49 -6.93 -20.93
N SER A 223 -17.23 -6.04 -20.26
CA SER A 223 -18.41 -5.37 -20.83
C SER A 223 -18.07 -4.15 -21.69
N LYS A 224 -16.80 -3.74 -21.77
CA LYS A 224 -16.37 -2.62 -22.62
C LYS A 224 -16.32 -3.04 -24.09
N PRO A 225 -17.02 -2.35 -25.02
CA PRO A 225 -17.04 -2.72 -26.44
C PRO A 225 -15.70 -2.50 -27.15
N ASN A 226 -14.93 -1.50 -26.72
CA ASN A 226 -13.62 -1.15 -27.30
C ASN A 226 -12.58 -0.97 -26.18
N PRO A 227 -12.00 -2.06 -25.64
CA PRO A 227 -11.04 -1.98 -24.55
C PRO A 227 -9.71 -1.36 -25.02
N THR A 228 -9.19 -0.41 -24.24
CA THR A 228 -7.86 0.17 -24.44
C THR A 228 -6.76 -0.79 -23.95
N ASN A 229 -5.50 -0.50 -24.27
CA ASN A 229 -4.36 -1.26 -23.71
C ASN A 229 -4.31 -1.19 -22.17
N VAL A 230 -4.71 -0.06 -21.58
CA VAL A 230 -4.82 0.11 -20.13
C VAL A 230 -5.93 -0.78 -19.56
N ASP A 231 -7.09 -0.84 -20.23
CA ASP A 231 -8.19 -1.73 -19.84
C ASP A 231 -7.77 -3.20 -19.87
N ASN A 232 -7.04 -3.60 -20.91
CA ASN A 232 -6.49 -4.95 -21.02
C ASN A 232 -5.46 -5.24 -19.92
N GLY A 233 -4.63 -4.25 -19.54
CA GLY A 233 -3.70 -4.36 -18.41
C GLY A 233 -4.41 -4.52 -17.06
N ILE A 234 -5.47 -3.74 -16.83
CA ILE A 234 -6.33 -3.85 -15.63
C ILE A 234 -7.00 -5.23 -15.59
N LEU A 235 -7.57 -5.67 -16.70
CA LEU A 235 -8.21 -6.98 -16.82
C LEU A 235 -7.20 -8.10 -16.51
N ALA A 236 -5.99 -8.02 -17.06
CA ALA A 236 -4.94 -9.01 -16.80
C ALA A 236 -4.58 -9.09 -15.31
N VAL A 237 -4.38 -7.94 -14.65
CA VAL A 237 -4.10 -7.87 -13.19
C VAL A 237 -5.24 -8.48 -12.36
N ALA A 238 -6.50 -8.16 -12.69
CA ALA A 238 -7.65 -8.65 -11.96
C ALA A 238 -7.85 -10.17 -12.17
N GLN A 239 -7.72 -10.65 -13.41
CA GLN A 239 -7.81 -12.08 -13.72
C GLN A 239 -6.71 -12.90 -13.03
N GLN A 240 -5.46 -12.43 -13.07
CA GLN A 240 -4.35 -13.12 -12.40
C GLN A 240 -4.51 -13.10 -10.88
N THR A 241 -5.07 -12.03 -10.31
CA THR A 241 -5.47 -12.00 -8.89
C THR A 241 -6.53 -13.05 -8.58
N MET A 242 -7.60 -13.13 -9.38
CA MET A 242 -8.67 -14.11 -9.18
C MET A 242 -8.16 -15.55 -9.27
N ILE A 243 -7.30 -15.87 -10.25
CA ILE A 243 -6.67 -17.20 -10.37
C ILE A 243 -5.79 -17.50 -9.16
N PHE A 244 -4.99 -16.53 -8.70
CA PHE A 244 -4.18 -16.68 -7.50
C PHE A 244 -5.05 -17.01 -6.27
N LEU A 245 -6.13 -16.25 -6.05
CA LEU A 245 -7.05 -16.44 -4.93
C LEU A 245 -7.71 -17.83 -5.00
N ALA A 246 -8.25 -18.23 -6.15
CA ALA A 246 -8.90 -19.52 -6.34
C ALA A 246 -7.98 -20.71 -6.00
N ASN A 247 -6.68 -20.60 -6.28
CA ASN A 247 -5.71 -21.66 -6.01
C ASN A 247 -5.26 -21.75 -4.54
N GLY A 248 -5.48 -20.70 -3.74
CA GLY A 248 -4.83 -20.52 -2.45
C GLY A 248 -5.77 -20.29 -1.27
N MET A 249 -6.97 -19.78 -1.51
CA MET A 249 -7.86 -19.26 -0.49
C MET A 249 -8.29 -20.31 0.53
N ASP A 250 -8.62 -21.52 0.09
CA ASP A 250 -9.00 -22.61 1.01
C ASP A 250 -7.83 -23.07 1.89
N THR A 251 -6.62 -23.12 1.34
CA THR A 251 -5.42 -23.43 2.14
C THR A 251 -5.20 -22.35 3.18
N PHE A 252 -5.32 -21.07 2.79
CA PHE A 252 -5.20 -19.94 3.70
C PHE A 252 -6.21 -20.07 4.86
N ARG A 253 -7.49 -20.26 4.52
CA ARG A 253 -8.62 -20.32 5.47
C ARG A 253 -8.57 -21.54 6.39
N LEU A 254 -8.25 -22.71 5.86
CA LEU A 254 -8.37 -23.98 6.57
C LEU A 254 -7.08 -24.38 7.29
N ILE A 255 -5.91 -23.94 6.80
CA ILE A 255 -4.63 -24.49 7.25
C ILE A 255 -3.75 -23.44 7.93
N TYR A 256 -3.62 -22.22 7.39
CA TYR A 256 -2.56 -21.31 7.83
C TYR A 256 -2.67 -20.81 9.27
N HIS A 257 -3.86 -20.80 9.86
CA HIS A 257 -4.00 -20.49 11.29
C HIS A 257 -3.25 -21.49 12.21
N GLN A 258 -2.96 -22.70 11.73
CA GLN A 258 -2.21 -23.75 12.43
C GLN A 258 -0.77 -23.90 11.94
N GLN A 259 -0.32 -23.01 11.06
CA GLN A 259 1.02 -23.06 10.48
C GLN A 259 1.91 -21.92 11.01
N PRO A 260 3.24 -22.04 10.86
CA PRO A 260 4.15 -20.94 11.11
C PRO A 260 3.74 -19.65 10.38
N PRO A 261 3.88 -18.46 11.03
CA PRO A 261 3.51 -17.19 10.41
C PRO A 261 4.25 -16.88 9.09
N LEU A 262 5.42 -17.48 8.86
CA LEU A 262 6.13 -17.40 7.58
C LEU A 262 5.26 -17.85 6.40
N LEU A 263 4.50 -18.93 6.53
CA LEU A 263 3.68 -19.44 5.41
C LEU A 263 2.52 -18.48 5.09
N MET A 264 1.98 -17.82 6.12
CA MET A 264 1.00 -16.75 5.93
C MET A 264 1.62 -15.55 5.20
N VAL A 265 2.84 -15.13 5.58
CA VAL A 265 3.57 -14.05 4.89
C VAL A 265 3.89 -14.42 3.43
N GLU A 266 4.36 -15.64 3.21
CA GLU A 266 4.74 -16.18 1.90
C GLU A 266 3.57 -16.15 0.90
N TYR A 267 2.35 -16.41 1.35
CA TYR A 267 1.15 -16.29 0.53
C TYR A 267 0.99 -14.91 -0.11
N PHE A 268 1.22 -13.84 0.66
CA PHE A 268 1.14 -12.47 0.15
C PHE A 268 2.36 -12.10 -0.69
N VAL A 269 3.54 -12.66 -0.41
CA VAL A 269 4.71 -12.53 -1.29
C VAL A 269 4.42 -13.17 -2.66
N ARG A 270 3.74 -14.32 -2.70
CA ARG A 270 3.28 -14.93 -3.96
C ARG A 270 2.28 -14.05 -4.69
N TRP A 271 1.32 -13.44 -3.99
CA TRP A 271 0.39 -12.51 -4.61
C TRP A 271 1.13 -11.31 -5.24
N ALA A 272 2.02 -10.66 -4.49
CA ALA A 272 2.84 -9.57 -5.00
C ALA A 272 3.68 -9.99 -6.22
N ARG A 273 4.18 -11.23 -6.23
CA ARG A 273 4.92 -11.81 -7.37
C ARG A 273 4.03 -11.98 -8.60
N VAL A 274 2.82 -12.48 -8.44
CA VAL A 274 1.84 -12.60 -9.54
C VAL A 274 1.58 -11.23 -10.16
N ILE A 275 1.32 -10.21 -9.35
CA ILE A 275 1.11 -8.84 -9.83
C ILE A 275 2.35 -8.31 -10.55
N SER A 276 3.52 -8.43 -9.93
CA SER A 276 4.77 -7.95 -10.52
C SER A 276 5.07 -8.60 -11.87
N LEU A 277 4.91 -9.92 -11.98
CA LEU A 277 5.11 -10.63 -13.24
C LEU A 277 4.09 -10.24 -14.30
N THR A 278 2.82 -10.05 -13.91
CA THR A 278 1.76 -9.59 -14.82
C THR A 278 2.06 -8.22 -15.40
N LEU A 279 2.60 -7.29 -14.60
CA LEU A 279 3.00 -5.97 -15.09
C LEU A 279 4.24 -6.04 -15.99
N ASN A 280 5.16 -6.96 -15.71
CA ASN A 280 6.38 -7.15 -16.49
C ASN A 280 6.15 -7.81 -17.86
N THR A 281 5.02 -8.48 -18.07
CA THR A 281 4.66 -9.07 -19.37
C THR A 281 3.97 -8.07 -20.31
N LEU A 282 3.51 -6.93 -19.80
CA LEU A 282 2.98 -5.84 -20.62
C LEU A 282 4.10 -5.18 -21.44
N LEU A 283 3.75 -4.65 -22.63
CA LEU A 283 4.67 -3.80 -23.38
C LEU A 283 5.06 -2.59 -22.52
N ARG A 284 6.31 -2.12 -22.64
CA ARG A 284 6.83 -1.04 -21.80
C ARG A 284 5.93 0.19 -21.77
N LYS A 285 5.44 0.61 -22.95
CA LYS A 285 4.52 1.74 -23.06
C LYS A 285 3.20 1.49 -22.33
N ASP A 286 2.58 0.34 -22.56
CA ASP A 286 1.30 -0.02 -21.93
C ASP A 286 1.41 -0.14 -20.41
N ARG A 287 2.56 -0.63 -19.91
CA ARG A 287 2.87 -0.64 -18.48
C ARG A 287 2.97 0.77 -17.91
N GLU A 288 3.71 1.66 -18.56
CA GLU A 288 3.86 3.05 -18.13
C GLU A 288 2.49 3.76 -18.13
N ASP A 289 1.70 3.57 -19.19
CA ASP A 289 0.34 4.11 -19.31
C ASP A 289 -0.59 3.56 -18.20
N LEU A 290 -0.53 2.26 -17.91
CA LEU A 290 -1.28 1.64 -16.81
C LEU A 290 -0.88 2.20 -15.46
N LEU A 291 0.42 2.32 -15.16
CA LEU A 291 0.87 2.85 -13.86
C LEU A 291 0.50 4.33 -13.70
N ASN A 292 0.58 5.11 -14.76
CA ASN A 292 0.14 6.51 -14.76
C ASN A 292 -1.38 6.62 -14.54
N TYR A 293 -2.15 5.71 -15.16
CA TYR A 293 -3.59 5.61 -14.92
C TYR A 293 -3.89 5.28 -13.46
N LEU A 294 -3.21 4.29 -12.88
CA LEU A 294 -3.37 3.94 -11.46
C LEU A 294 -3.00 5.11 -10.54
N HIS A 295 -1.95 5.87 -10.86
CA HIS A 295 -1.55 7.03 -10.07
C HIS A 295 -2.64 8.11 -10.00
N ALA A 296 -3.29 8.40 -11.14
CA ALA A 296 -4.31 9.44 -11.22
C ALA A 296 -5.54 9.17 -10.33
N TRP A 297 -5.85 7.92 -10.03
CA TRP A 297 -7.02 7.54 -9.22
C TRP A 297 -6.68 7.08 -7.80
N PHE A 298 -5.47 6.55 -7.63
CA PHE A 298 -5.06 5.90 -6.39
C PHE A 298 -4.14 6.77 -5.53
N GLU A 299 -3.73 7.94 -6.02
CA GLU A 299 -2.75 8.86 -5.37
C GLU A 299 -1.42 8.17 -5.00
N LEU A 300 -1.15 7.02 -5.60
CA LEU A 300 0.06 6.24 -5.37
C LEU A 300 0.95 6.42 -6.58
N ALA A 301 2.14 6.99 -6.39
CA ALA A 301 3.04 7.21 -7.53
C ALA A 301 3.45 5.86 -8.17
N PRO A 302 3.70 5.79 -9.48
CA PRO A 302 4.14 4.56 -10.16
C PRO A 302 5.32 3.89 -9.44
N ARG A 303 6.29 4.70 -9.02
CA ARG A 303 7.48 4.24 -8.29
C ARG A 303 7.14 3.72 -6.90
N GLU A 304 6.17 4.31 -6.21
CA GLU A 304 5.73 3.86 -4.89
C GLU A 304 5.04 2.49 -4.99
N PHE A 305 4.22 2.28 -6.03
CA PHE A 305 3.60 0.97 -6.29
C PHE A 305 4.64 -0.11 -6.59
N GLU A 306 5.63 0.20 -7.43
CA GLU A 306 6.73 -0.75 -7.69
C GLU A 306 7.57 -1.04 -6.44
N ASN A 307 7.81 -0.02 -5.60
CA ASN A 307 8.50 -0.18 -4.33
C ASN A 307 7.69 -1.02 -3.35
N LEU A 308 6.36 -0.87 -3.33
CA LEU A 308 5.46 -1.71 -2.54
C LEU A 308 5.63 -3.19 -2.91
N LEU A 309 5.55 -3.52 -4.21
CA LEU A 309 5.75 -4.89 -4.68
C LEU A 309 7.17 -5.39 -4.35
N ARG A 310 8.19 -4.59 -4.64
CA ARG A 310 9.59 -4.94 -4.38
C ARG A 310 9.85 -5.22 -2.90
N GLY A 311 9.25 -4.42 -2.01
CA GLY A 311 9.40 -4.58 -0.56
C GLY A 311 8.96 -5.96 -0.05
N LEU A 312 7.95 -6.58 -0.68
CA LEU A 312 7.57 -7.97 -0.38
C LEU A 312 8.47 -8.98 -1.10
N LEU A 313 8.87 -8.72 -2.34
CA LEU A 313 9.70 -9.65 -3.12
C LEU A 313 11.13 -9.80 -2.57
N THR A 314 11.62 -8.80 -1.86
CA THR A 314 12.93 -8.82 -1.17
C THR A 314 12.79 -8.95 0.35
N LEU A 315 11.63 -9.42 0.82
CA LEU A 315 11.37 -9.56 2.25
C LEU A 315 12.22 -10.70 2.83
N GLU A 316 12.96 -10.38 3.89
CA GLU A 316 13.66 -11.36 4.72
C GLU A 316 12.86 -11.54 6.01
N TYR A 317 12.38 -12.76 6.26
CA TYR A 317 11.57 -13.03 7.44
C TYR A 317 12.46 -13.38 8.62
N ALA A 318 12.40 -12.57 9.67
CA ALA A 318 13.02 -12.84 10.96
C ALA A 318 11.95 -13.26 11.97
N HIS A 319 12.04 -14.48 12.51
CA HIS A 319 10.96 -15.02 13.35
C HIS A 319 10.75 -14.25 14.66
N ASN A 320 11.85 -13.74 15.26
CA ASN A 320 11.83 -12.86 16.43
C ASN A 320 11.31 -11.44 16.13
N GLU A 321 11.21 -11.06 14.85
CA GLU A 321 10.77 -9.74 14.39
C GLU A 321 9.63 -9.85 13.37
N SER A 322 8.75 -10.83 13.57
CA SER A 322 7.66 -11.12 12.61
C SER A 322 6.77 -9.91 12.30
N GLN A 323 6.65 -8.97 13.24
CA GLN A 323 5.88 -7.72 13.08
C GLN A 323 6.32 -6.91 11.85
N GLU A 324 7.61 -6.85 11.50
CA GLU A 324 8.07 -6.07 10.34
C GLU A 324 7.51 -6.65 9.03
N ALA A 325 7.63 -7.97 8.87
CA ALA A 325 7.11 -8.68 7.71
C ALA A 325 5.57 -8.58 7.63
N LEU A 326 4.89 -8.74 8.76
CA LEU A 326 3.44 -8.65 8.84
C LEU A 326 2.93 -7.25 8.48
N SER A 327 3.61 -6.20 8.94
CA SER A 327 3.23 -4.82 8.60
C SER A 327 3.37 -4.52 7.10
N LYS A 328 4.40 -5.06 6.44
CA LYS A 328 4.57 -4.97 4.98
C LYS A 328 3.44 -5.71 4.25
N VAL A 329 3.06 -6.89 4.74
CA VAL A 329 1.97 -7.71 4.19
C VAL A 329 0.61 -7.03 4.36
N GLU A 330 0.30 -6.51 5.55
CA GLU A 330 -0.94 -5.79 5.81
C GLU A 330 -1.06 -4.55 4.93
N TYR A 331 0.01 -3.76 4.82
CA TYR A 331 0.03 -2.58 3.97
C TYR A 331 -0.18 -2.92 2.49
N PHE A 332 0.46 -3.99 1.99
CA PHE A 332 0.25 -4.47 0.63
C PHE A 332 -1.19 -4.94 0.38
N ALA A 333 -1.73 -5.79 1.25
CA ALA A 333 -3.08 -6.31 1.11
C ALA A 333 -4.11 -5.17 1.08
N ASP A 334 -3.99 -4.22 2.01
CA ASP A 334 -4.84 -3.03 2.10
C ASP A 334 -4.77 -2.20 0.81
N LYS A 335 -3.56 -1.90 0.31
CA LYS A 335 -3.39 -1.12 -0.91
C LYS A 335 -3.90 -1.83 -2.16
N MET A 336 -3.70 -3.14 -2.27
CA MET A 336 -4.21 -3.92 -3.40
C MET A 336 -5.74 -3.98 -3.41
N VAL A 337 -6.36 -4.18 -2.26
CA VAL A 337 -7.84 -4.22 -2.15
C VAL A 337 -8.43 -2.85 -2.47
N GLN A 338 -7.91 -1.78 -1.89
CA GLN A 338 -8.37 -0.42 -2.20
C GLN A 338 -8.22 -0.11 -3.69
N LEU A 339 -7.12 -0.55 -4.32
CA LEU A 339 -6.90 -0.36 -5.75
C LEU A 339 -7.96 -1.10 -6.58
N LEU A 340 -8.21 -2.38 -6.29
CA LEU A 340 -9.23 -3.17 -6.99
C LEU A 340 -10.64 -2.59 -6.79
N GLN A 341 -10.98 -2.16 -5.58
CA GLN A 341 -12.28 -1.54 -5.28
C GLN A 341 -12.48 -0.25 -6.07
N LYS A 342 -11.51 0.66 -6.07
CA LYS A 342 -11.60 1.88 -6.89
C LYS A 342 -11.73 1.55 -8.38
N LEU A 343 -10.99 0.54 -8.86
CA LEU A 343 -11.12 0.07 -10.24
C LEU A 343 -12.53 -0.44 -10.57
N GLY A 344 -13.19 -1.11 -9.60
CA GLY A 344 -14.58 -1.56 -9.71
C GLY A 344 -15.59 -0.40 -9.70
N GLU A 345 -15.46 0.52 -8.73
CA GLU A 345 -16.38 1.63 -8.48
C GLU A 345 -16.44 2.68 -9.60
N MET A 346 -15.37 2.84 -10.40
CA MET A 346 -15.31 3.89 -11.44
C MET A 346 -16.46 3.80 -12.46
N GLN A 347 -17.56 4.50 -12.23
CA GLN A 347 -18.58 4.70 -13.25
C GLN A 347 -17.98 5.55 -14.38
N HIS A 348 -18.20 5.11 -15.62
CA HIS A 348 -18.07 5.86 -16.87
C HIS A 348 -17.38 7.24 -16.75
N SER A 349 -16.10 7.24 -16.43
CA SER A 349 -15.22 8.37 -16.64
C SER A 349 -14.39 8.03 -17.86
N GLY A 350 -15.08 8.02 -19.01
CA GLY A 350 -14.42 8.46 -20.22
C GLY A 350 -13.98 9.90 -19.96
N ASN A 351 -12.72 10.07 -19.59
CA ASN A 351 -11.86 11.23 -19.84
C ASN A 351 -10.55 11.10 -19.04
N PHE A 352 -9.69 10.18 -19.44
CA PHE A 352 -8.27 10.53 -19.52
C PHE A 352 -8.06 11.10 -20.91
N ALA A 353 -7.98 12.43 -20.97
CA ALA A 353 -7.39 13.20 -22.06
C ALA A 353 -7.43 12.50 -23.44
N GLU A 354 -8.62 12.27 -23.99
CA GLU A 354 -8.74 12.56 -25.40
C GLU A 354 -8.30 14.03 -25.53
N LYS A 355 -7.35 14.29 -26.44
CA LYS A 355 -7.07 15.68 -26.84
C LYS A 355 -8.42 16.37 -26.96
N PRO A 356 -8.65 17.52 -26.32
CA PRO A 356 -9.96 18.16 -26.29
C PRO A 356 -10.53 18.13 -27.70
N LYS A 357 -11.79 17.68 -27.88
CA LYS A 357 -12.45 17.64 -29.18
C LYS A 357 -12.41 19.05 -29.77
N VAL A 358 -11.38 19.34 -30.57
CA VAL A 358 -11.20 20.64 -31.20
C VAL A 358 -12.14 20.67 -32.40
N PHE A 359 -13.12 21.57 -32.37
CA PHE A 359 -14.06 21.76 -33.47
C PHE A 359 -13.40 22.50 -34.66
N GLY A 360 -12.30 23.22 -34.40
CA GLY A 360 -11.49 23.92 -35.39
C GLY A 360 -10.54 24.92 -34.73
N TRP A 361 -9.95 25.80 -35.54
CA TRP A 361 -9.07 26.87 -35.11
C TRP A 361 -9.53 28.21 -35.67
N LEU A 362 -9.36 29.27 -34.88
CA LEU A 362 -9.34 30.64 -35.37
C LEU A 362 -7.89 31.09 -35.50
N VAL A 363 -7.48 31.57 -36.67
CA VAL A 363 -6.10 32.01 -36.91
C VAL A 363 -6.08 33.50 -37.24
N VAL A 364 -5.21 34.25 -36.56
CA VAL A 364 -5.01 35.68 -36.83
C VAL A 364 -4.42 35.88 -38.23
N HIS A 365 -5.17 36.59 -39.07
CA HIS A 365 -4.82 36.90 -40.45
C HIS A 365 -4.73 38.40 -40.70
N THR A 366 -4.08 39.12 -39.78
CA THR A 366 -3.82 40.56 -39.88
C THR A 366 -2.38 40.81 -40.33
N ALA A 367 -2.16 41.72 -41.29
CA ALA A 367 -0.82 42.05 -41.77
C ALA A 367 0.05 42.62 -40.64
N GLY A 368 1.31 42.15 -40.53
CA GLY A 368 2.27 42.63 -39.54
C GLY A 368 2.04 42.13 -38.10
N ARG A 369 1.02 41.30 -37.84
CA ARG A 369 0.80 40.65 -36.54
C ARG A 369 1.28 39.20 -36.55
N PRO A 370 1.73 38.68 -35.39
CA PRO A 370 2.08 37.26 -35.27
C PRO A 370 0.88 36.38 -35.62
N LYS A 371 1.14 35.28 -36.33
CA LYS A 371 0.15 34.26 -36.67
C LYS A 371 -0.19 33.44 -35.43
N GLN A 372 -1.06 33.98 -34.59
CA GLN A 372 -1.58 33.31 -33.41
C GLN A 372 -2.84 32.52 -33.78
N SER A 373 -2.92 31.29 -33.28
CA SER A 373 -4.07 30.39 -33.40
C SER A 373 -4.77 30.25 -32.06
N TYR A 374 -6.08 30.05 -32.11
CA TYR A 374 -6.93 29.76 -30.97
C TYR A 374 -7.75 28.51 -31.30
N ALA A 375 -7.58 27.46 -30.49
CA ALA A 375 -8.41 26.26 -30.62
C ALA A 375 -9.86 26.56 -30.23
N ILE A 376 -10.81 25.83 -30.83
CA ILE A 376 -12.24 25.91 -30.52
C ILE A 376 -12.62 24.61 -29.77
N PRO A 377 -12.54 24.56 -28.43
CA PRO A 377 -12.69 23.32 -27.67
C PRO A 377 -14.15 22.99 -27.30
N GLU A 378 -15.06 23.97 -27.36
CA GLU A 378 -16.43 23.82 -26.88
C GLU A 378 -17.43 24.66 -27.69
N LYS A 379 -18.72 24.49 -27.36
CA LYS A 379 -19.83 25.19 -28.02
C LYS A 379 -20.08 26.52 -27.31
N ASN A 380 -20.13 27.63 -28.07
CA ASN A 380 -20.43 29.00 -27.61
C ASN A 380 -19.26 29.73 -26.92
N LEU A 381 -18.27 30.15 -27.71
CA LEU A 381 -17.10 30.91 -27.25
C LEU A 381 -17.30 32.41 -27.42
N VAL A 382 -16.85 33.19 -26.44
CA VAL A 382 -16.82 34.66 -26.47
C VAL A 382 -15.43 35.12 -26.87
N LEU A 383 -15.35 35.88 -27.97
CA LEU A 383 -14.13 36.55 -28.41
C LEU A 383 -14.08 37.95 -27.81
N GLY A 384 -12.94 38.36 -27.28
CA GLY A 384 -12.83 39.64 -26.61
C GLY A 384 -11.41 40.05 -26.26
N ARG A 385 -11.30 41.18 -25.55
CA ARG A 385 -10.03 41.72 -25.05
C ARG A 385 -9.86 41.38 -23.57
N GLU A 386 -8.71 40.80 -23.22
CA GLU A 386 -8.34 40.50 -21.83
C GLU A 386 -8.14 41.78 -21.00
N GLU A 387 -8.53 41.76 -19.72
CA GLU A 387 -8.42 42.89 -18.78
C GLU A 387 -7.85 42.42 -17.45
N PHE A 388 -6.66 42.91 -17.06
CA PHE A 388 -6.03 42.80 -15.73
C PHE A 388 -6.31 41.52 -14.92
N GLY A 389 -6.10 40.34 -15.52
CA GLY A 389 -6.23 39.05 -14.83
C GLY A 389 -7.67 38.58 -14.57
N GLN A 390 -8.68 39.24 -15.16
CA GLN A 390 -10.06 38.76 -15.19
C GLN A 390 -10.39 38.20 -16.59
N LEU A 391 -10.74 36.91 -16.63
CA LEU A 391 -11.22 36.23 -17.84
C LEU A 391 -12.65 36.71 -18.17
N THR A 392 -12.75 37.74 -19.00
CA THR A 392 -14.05 38.27 -19.48
C THR A 392 -14.51 37.65 -20.80
N CYS A 393 -13.66 36.85 -21.44
CA CYS A 393 -13.88 36.17 -22.72
C CYS A 393 -13.11 34.83 -22.78
N ASP A 394 -13.57 33.92 -23.64
CA ASP A 394 -13.01 32.57 -23.79
C ASP A 394 -11.84 32.55 -24.79
N ILE A 395 -11.87 33.42 -25.79
CA ILE A 395 -10.78 33.64 -26.76
C ILE A 395 -10.24 35.07 -26.58
N PRO A 396 -9.10 35.24 -25.87
CA PRO A 396 -8.50 36.56 -25.61
C PRO A 396 -7.67 37.01 -26.81
N LEU A 397 -8.20 37.96 -27.57
CA LEU A 397 -7.52 38.59 -28.70
C LEU A 397 -6.61 39.71 -28.20
N THR A 398 -5.32 39.44 -28.12
CA THR A 398 -4.31 40.37 -27.60
C THR A 398 -3.80 41.35 -28.65
N GLY A 399 -3.26 42.49 -28.20
CA GLY A 399 -2.61 43.48 -29.09
C GLY A 399 -3.56 44.42 -29.84
N ASP A 400 -4.86 44.43 -29.50
CA ASP A 400 -5.85 45.28 -30.14
C ASP A 400 -6.78 45.98 -29.15
N LEU A 401 -6.51 47.26 -28.88
CA LEU A 401 -7.32 48.07 -27.96
C LEU A 401 -8.72 48.38 -28.49
N SER A 402 -8.96 48.20 -29.79
CA SER A 402 -10.27 48.43 -30.41
C SER A 402 -11.25 47.25 -30.20
N ILE A 403 -10.80 46.15 -29.62
CA ILE A 403 -11.67 45.02 -29.29
C ILE A 403 -12.37 45.27 -27.95
N SER A 404 -13.71 45.26 -27.95
CA SER A 404 -14.51 45.22 -26.73
C SER A 404 -14.23 43.97 -25.90
N ARG A 405 -14.36 44.07 -24.56
CA ARG A 405 -14.13 42.96 -23.61
C ARG A 405 -14.92 41.69 -23.93
N ARG A 406 -16.16 41.87 -24.41
CA ARG A 406 -16.98 40.81 -25.01
C ARG A 406 -17.44 41.32 -26.37
N HIS A 407 -16.68 41.00 -27.41
CA HIS A 407 -16.88 41.58 -28.74
C HIS A 407 -17.85 40.75 -29.58
N ALA A 408 -17.58 39.44 -29.65
CA ALA A 408 -18.32 38.53 -30.50
C ALA A 408 -18.60 37.23 -29.76
N ARG A 409 -19.63 36.51 -30.20
CA ARG A 409 -19.89 35.12 -29.79
C ARG A 409 -19.78 34.21 -31.00
N LEU A 410 -18.93 33.21 -30.91
CA LEU A 410 -18.81 32.12 -31.87
C LEU A 410 -19.59 30.90 -31.33
N ASN A 411 -20.70 30.56 -31.98
CA ASN A 411 -21.48 29.38 -31.65
C ASN A 411 -21.11 28.23 -32.59
N VAL A 412 -21.01 27.03 -32.03
CA VAL A 412 -20.77 25.80 -32.77
C VAL A 412 -21.95 24.86 -32.52
N LEU A 413 -22.69 24.53 -33.57
CA LEU A 413 -23.76 23.55 -33.53
C LEU A 413 -23.26 22.24 -34.13
N ASP A 414 -23.30 21.19 -33.31
CA ASP A 414 -22.97 19.83 -33.74
C ASP A 414 -24.25 19.17 -34.27
N LEU A 415 -24.34 19.02 -35.60
CA LEU A 415 -25.47 18.42 -36.30
C LEU A 415 -25.24 16.92 -36.58
N GLY A 416 -24.30 16.29 -35.88
CA GLY A 416 -23.94 14.88 -36.00
C GLY A 416 -22.92 14.62 -37.12
N ASN A 417 -23.29 14.89 -38.38
CA ASN A 417 -22.42 14.66 -39.54
C ASN A 417 -21.66 15.91 -40.02
N ASN A 418 -21.96 17.09 -39.45
CA ASN A 418 -21.30 18.34 -39.80
C ASN A 418 -21.35 19.31 -38.61
N LEU A 419 -20.40 20.25 -38.59
CA LEU A 419 -20.34 21.35 -37.63
C LEU A 419 -20.77 22.64 -38.32
N ASP A 420 -21.79 23.29 -37.78
CA ASP A 420 -22.21 24.61 -38.21
C ASP A 420 -21.64 25.68 -37.28
N PHE A 421 -20.91 26.63 -37.86
CA PHE A 421 -20.26 27.72 -37.14
C PHE A 421 -21.03 28.99 -37.40
N SER A 422 -21.28 29.76 -36.36
CA SER A 422 -21.91 31.06 -36.54
C SER A 422 -21.34 32.10 -35.59
N ILE A 423 -21.27 33.35 -36.06
CA ILE A 423 -20.75 34.47 -35.29
C ILE A 423 -21.80 35.56 -35.12
N THR A 424 -21.87 36.10 -33.91
CA THR A 424 -22.83 37.14 -33.52
C THR A 424 -22.07 38.30 -32.87
N ASP A 425 -22.36 39.53 -33.28
CA ASP A 425 -21.85 40.74 -32.60
C ASP A 425 -22.56 40.95 -31.26
N LEU A 426 -21.79 41.01 -30.17
CA LEU A 426 -22.31 41.20 -28.81
C LEU A 426 -22.45 42.69 -28.46
N ASN A 427 -23.00 43.47 -29.39
CA ASN A 427 -23.11 44.93 -29.29
C ASN A 427 -21.75 45.60 -29.04
N SER A 428 -20.76 45.19 -29.82
CA SER A 428 -19.40 45.71 -29.68
C SER A 428 -19.30 47.16 -30.15
N ALA A 429 -18.28 47.90 -29.70
CA ALA A 429 -18.09 49.28 -30.12
C ALA A 429 -17.82 49.39 -31.64
N ASN A 430 -17.02 48.47 -32.16
CA ASN A 430 -16.46 48.55 -33.51
C ASN A 430 -17.06 47.56 -34.51
N GLY A 431 -17.91 46.63 -34.06
CA GLY A 431 -18.62 45.70 -34.93
C GLY A 431 -17.77 44.58 -35.51
N ILE A 432 -18.47 43.67 -36.19
CA ILE A 432 -17.87 42.57 -36.95
C ILE A 432 -18.07 42.82 -38.45
N TYR A 433 -17.02 42.60 -39.23
CA TYR A 433 -17.05 42.67 -40.71
C TYR A 433 -16.68 41.32 -41.31
N ILE A 434 -17.40 40.84 -42.32
CA ILE A 434 -17.19 39.53 -42.94
C ILE A 434 -16.62 39.73 -44.35
N HIS A 435 -15.65 38.92 -44.79
CA HIS A 435 -15.15 38.84 -46.17
C HIS A 435 -14.70 40.16 -46.82
N ASP A 436 -14.12 41.09 -46.06
CA ASP A 436 -13.72 42.43 -46.56
C ASP A 436 -14.92 43.29 -47.03
N THR A 437 -16.13 42.95 -46.58
CA THR A 437 -17.27 43.84 -46.77
C THR A 437 -17.13 45.04 -45.84
N GLN A 438 -17.34 46.25 -46.36
CA GLN A 438 -17.47 47.46 -45.53
C GLN A 438 -18.79 47.49 -44.73
N THR A 439 -19.62 46.46 -44.87
CA THR A 439 -20.92 46.36 -44.22
C THR A 439 -20.78 45.65 -42.87
N ARG A 440 -20.98 46.41 -41.80
CA ARG A 440 -20.99 45.89 -40.43
C ARG A 440 -22.16 44.92 -40.21
N LEU A 441 -21.90 43.78 -39.56
CA LEU A 441 -22.94 42.87 -39.08
C LEU A 441 -23.85 43.61 -38.09
N LYS A 442 -25.19 43.57 -38.29
CA LYS A 442 -26.12 44.25 -37.38
C LYS A 442 -26.00 43.66 -35.97
N ALA A 443 -26.19 44.47 -34.94
CA ALA A 443 -26.14 44.01 -33.55
C ALA A 443 -27.13 42.84 -33.35
N ASN A 444 -26.68 41.77 -32.69
CA ASN A 444 -27.41 40.51 -32.49
C ASN A 444 -27.80 39.73 -33.77
N GLN A 445 -27.36 40.15 -34.96
CA GLN A 445 -27.47 39.34 -36.16
C GLN A 445 -26.40 38.24 -36.11
N THR A 446 -26.81 37.02 -36.43
CA THR A 446 -25.91 35.87 -36.53
C THR A 446 -25.55 35.62 -37.99
N PHE A 447 -24.28 35.40 -38.28
CA PHE A 447 -23.77 35.03 -39.61
C PHE A 447 -23.22 33.61 -39.55
N SER A 448 -23.62 32.72 -40.46
CA SER A 448 -23.05 31.36 -40.56
C SER A 448 -21.72 31.43 -41.32
N LEU A 449 -20.66 30.93 -40.69
CA LEU A 449 -19.30 30.91 -41.21
C LEU A 449 -18.99 29.57 -41.85
N VAL A 450 -18.44 29.55 -43.06
CA VAL A 450 -17.85 28.37 -43.70
C VAL A 450 -16.33 28.30 -43.51
N ASP A 451 -15.75 27.15 -43.82
CA ASP A 451 -14.31 26.95 -43.70
C ASP A 451 -13.52 27.91 -44.61
N GLY A 452 -12.51 28.58 -44.06
CA GLY A 452 -11.73 29.61 -44.75
C GLY A 452 -12.33 31.01 -44.69
N ASP A 453 -13.50 31.20 -44.08
CA ASP A 453 -14.10 32.53 -43.94
C ASP A 453 -13.23 33.44 -43.09
N THR A 454 -13.06 34.69 -43.57
CA THR A 454 -12.35 35.74 -42.84
C THR A 454 -13.35 36.72 -42.26
N PHE A 455 -13.18 37.05 -40.97
CA PHE A 455 -13.96 38.09 -40.31
C PHE A 455 -13.06 39.00 -39.46
N GLN A 456 -13.45 40.26 -39.33
CA GLN A 456 -12.75 41.29 -38.57
C GLN A 456 -13.44 41.54 -37.22
N VAL A 457 -12.65 41.58 -36.16
CA VAL A 457 -13.05 42.00 -34.80
C VAL A 457 -12.08 43.10 -34.36
N GLY A 458 -12.57 44.32 -34.16
CA GLY A 458 -11.68 45.47 -33.95
C GLY A 458 -10.80 45.72 -35.19
N LYS A 459 -9.48 45.72 -35.03
CA LYS A 459 -8.49 45.75 -36.13
C LYS A 459 -7.84 44.38 -36.39
N THR A 460 -8.50 43.31 -35.95
CA THR A 460 -7.98 41.94 -36.05
C THR A 460 -8.82 41.12 -37.02
N ASN A 461 -8.22 40.75 -38.14
CA ASN A 461 -8.78 39.75 -39.06
C ASN A 461 -8.47 38.35 -38.55
N LEU A 462 -9.48 37.48 -38.51
CA LEU A 462 -9.42 36.07 -38.11
C LEU A 462 -9.96 35.21 -39.25
N VAL A 463 -9.36 34.03 -39.43
CA VAL A 463 -9.84 33.01 -40.37
C VAL A 463 -10.33 31.80 -39.59
N LEU A 464 -11.50 31.27 -39.95
CA LEU A 464 -12.01 30.00 -39.43
C LEU A 464 -11.39 28.84 -40.20
N CYS A 465 -10.78 27.89 -39.50
CA CYS A 465 -10.32 26.60 -40.04
C CYS A 465 -11.07 25.48 -39.31
N ARG A 466 -11.97 24.80 -40.01
CA ARG A 466 -12.78 23.72 -39.44
C ARG A 466 -11.95 22.45 -39.25
N PHE A 467 -12.25 21.71 -38.19
CA PHE A 467 -11.73 20.38 -38.00
C PHE A 467 -12.28 19.44 -39.08
N GLY A 468 -11.40 18.65 -39.71
CA GLY A 468 -11.70 17.81 -40.86
C GLY A 468 -11.19 18.38 -42.20
N GLU A 469 -11.22 19.71 -42.36
CA GLU A 469 -10.54 20.42 -43.46
C GLU A 469 -9.08 20.74 -43.10
N THR A 470 -8.81 20.89 -41.81
CA THR A 470 -7.47 20.94 -41.22
C THR A 470 -7.46 20.01 -40.00
N ASN A 471 -6.37 19.26 -39.79
CA ASN A 471 -6.28 18.24 -38.73
C ASN A 471 -5.30 18.61 -37.61
N SER A 472 -4.59 19.73 -37.75
CA SER A 472 -3.68 20.23 -36.71
C SER A 472 -3.57 21.75 -36.72
N GLU A 473 -3.16 22.32 -35.58
CA GLU A 473 -2.88 23.76 -35.44
C GLU A 473 -1.80 24.25 -36.42
N ALA A 474 -0.73 23.47 -36.60
CA ALA A 474 0.34 23.81 -37.53
C ALA A 474 -0.16 23.87 -38.98
N GLU A 475 -1.04 22.94 -39.38
CA GLU A 475 -1.66 22.92 -40.70
C GLU A 475 -2.61 24.12 -40.89
N ALA A 476 -3.39 24.48 -39.88
CA ALA A 476 -4.25 25.66 -39.90
C ALA A 476 -3.43 26.97 -40.07
N ILE A 477 -2.35 27.14 -39.31
CA ILE A 477 -1.44 28.29 -39.44
C ILE A 477 -0.81 28.33 -40.84
N GLN A 478 -0.31 27.20 -41.32
CA GLN A 478 0.34 27.12 -42.63
C GLN A 478 -0.64 27.46 -43.76
N ARG A 479 -1.87 26.92 -43.70
CA ARG A 479 -2.94 27.19 -44.66
C ARG A 479 -3.35 28.66 -44.66
N VAL A 480 -3.51 29.28 -43.50
CA VAL A 480 -3.88 30.70 -43.42
C VAL A 480 -2.73 31.61 -43.86
N THR A 481 -1.48 31.19 -43.67
CA THR A 481 -0.31 31.94 -44.15
C THR A 481 -0.25 32.04 -45.68
N SER A 482 -0.76 31.05 -46.41
CA SER A 482 -0.82 31.07 -47.88
C SER A 482 -2.08 31.75 -48.44
N MET A 483 -3.04 32.15 -47.59
CA MET A 483 -4.24 32.88 -48.01
C MET A 483 -3.93 34.34 -48.35
N LYS A 484 -4.67 34.89 -49.32
CA LYS A 484 -4.64 36.32 -49.64
C LYS A 484 -4.99 37.14 -48.38
N MET A 485 -4.23 38.19 -48.11
CA MET A 485 -4.53 39.13 -47.02
C MET A 485 -5.70 40.03 -47.41
N TYR A 486 -6.66 40.17 -46.50
CA TYR A 486 -7.71 41.18 -46.60
C TYR A 486 -7.28 42.44 -45.83
N PRO A 487 -7.51 43.64 -46.38
CA PRO A 487 -7.27 44.87 -45.65
C PRO A 487 -8.18 44.93 -44.41
N VAL A 488 -7.73 45.64 -43.38
CA VAL A 488 -8.56 45.94 -42.21
C VAL A 488 -9.47 47.09 -42.59
N VAL A 489 -10.78 46.92 -42.46
CA VAL A 489 -11.77 47.97 -42.67
C VAL A 489 -11.53 49.07 -41.64
N ASP A 490 -11.44 50.32 -42.09
CA ASP A 490 -11.28 51.48 -41.21
C ASP A 490 -12.44 51.55 -40.22
N LEU A 491 -12.11 51.61 -38.93
CA LEU A 491 -13.09 51.70 -37.87
C LEU A 491 -13.72 53.09 -37.90
N ILE A 492 -14.93 53.18 -38.45
CA ILE A 492 -15.72 54.42 -38.44
C ILE A 492 -16.22 54.62 -37.01
N PRO A 493 -15.86 55.72 -36.32
CA PRO A 493 -16.44 56.03 -35.02
C PRO A 493 -17.96 56.18 -35.18
N GLN A 494 -18.73 55.46 -34.37
CA GLN A 494 -20.13 55.85 -34.18
C GLN A 494 -20.12 57.24 -33.53
N LEU A 495 -20.50 58.27 -34.31
CA LEU A 495 -21.08 59.47 -33.74
C LEU A 495 -22.31 59.00 -32.93
N ILE A 496 -22.28 59.34 -31.64
CA ILE A 496 -23.21 58.97 -30.57
C ILE A 496 -24.67 59.12 -30.99
#